data_AF-A0A6N0NVI9-F1
#
_entry.id   AF-A0A6N0NVI9-F1
#
_cell.length_a   1.000
_cell.length_b   1.000
_cell.length_c   1.000
_cell.angle_alpha   90.00
_cell.angle_beta   90.00
_cell.angle_gamma   90.00
#
_symmetry.space_group_name_H-M   'P 1'
#
loop_
_entity.id
_entity.type
_entity.pdbx_description
1 polymer ?
#
loop_
_entity_poly.entity_id
_entity_poly.type
_entity_poly.pdbx_seq_one_letter_code
_entity_poly.pdbx_strand_id
1 'polypeptide(L)'
;MITFERFRITSLINCLKKEYPEEVAHALAFIITAQRGEDISGFEPTNDGVHYVDYIRNFDHSSRDQCVNVNADPTFIENTARSTARKLWYKLAGDKVDFNRDEEDLIKILEKYK
;
A
#
# COMPACT_ATOMS: atom_id res chain seq x y z
N MET A 1 -10.99 -14.62 -8.37
CA MET A 1 -11.23 -14.15 -9.76
C MET A 1 -10.27 -13.00 -9.99
N ILE A 2 -9.10 -13.29 -10.56
CA ILE A 2 -7.86 -12.48 -10.45
C ILE A 2 -7.96 -11.08 -11.11
N THR A 3 -8.93 -10.86 -11.99
CA THR A 3 -9.06 -9.62 -12.76
C THR A 3 -9.58 -8.43 -11.94
N PHE A 4 -10.58 -8.62 -11.08
CA PHE A 4 -11.21 -7.48 -10.39
C PHE A 4 -10.31 -6.87 -9.31
N GLU A 5 -9.67 -7.70 -8.49
CA GLU A 5 -8.72 -7.25 -7.47
C GLU A 5 -7.54 -6.52 -8.10
N ARG A 6 -7.02 -7.03 -9.22
CA ARG A 6 -5.96 -6.41 -10.00
C ARG A 6 -6.31 -5.00 -10.48
N PHE A 7 -7.51 -4.81 -11.01
CA PHE A 7 -7.98 -3.47 -11.40
C PHE A 7 -8.12 -2.54 -10.20
N ARG A 8 -8.62 -3.06 -9.09
CA ARG A 8 -8.85 -2.28 -7.87
C ARG A 8 -7.55 -1.80 -7.23
N ILE A 9 -6.58 -2.70 -7.09
CA ILE A 9 -5.25 -2.36 -6.56
C ILE A 9 -4.55 -1.37 -7.51
N THR A 10 -4.62 -1.59 -8.83
CA THR A 10 -4.06 -0.64 -9.82
C THR A 10 -4.71 0.75 -9.69
N SER A 11 -6.03 0.82 -9.54
CA SER A 11 -6.77 2.08 -9.36
C SER A 11 -6.37 2.81 -8.08
N LEU A 12 -6.20 2.07 -6.98
CA LEU A 12 -5.72 2.59 -5.70
C LEU A 12 -4.30 3.17 -5.84
N ILE A 13 -3.39 2.43 -6.47
CA ILE A 13 -2.02 2.89 -6.74
C ILE A 13 -2.04 4.16 -7.60
N ASN A 14 -2.81 4.17 -8.69
CA ASN A 14 -2.97 5.36 -9.55
C ASN A 14 -3.49 6.58 -8.80
N CYS A 15 -4.37 6.38 -7.82
CA CYS A 15 -4.81 7.47 -6.99
C CYS A 15 -3.69 8.00 -6.08
N LEU A 16 -3.02 7.11 -5.36
CA LEU A 16 -1.94 7.46 -4.44
C LEU A 16 -0.75 8.11 -5.17
N LYS A 17 -0.47 7.70 -6.42
CA LYS A 17 0.55 8.32 -7.28
C LYS A 17 0.29 9.80 -7.62
N LYS A 18 -0.92 10.32 -7.39
CA LYS A 18 -1.22 11.75 -7.56
C LYS A 18 -0.64 12.60 -6.43
N GLU A 19 -0.42 12.00 -5.27
CA GLU A 19 0.00 12.70 -4.05
C GLU A 19 1.38 12.24 -3.56
N TYR A 20 1.79 11.02 -3.90
CA TYR A 20 3.03 10.40 -3.41
C TYR A 20 3.89 9.86 -4.56
N PRO A 21 5.21 9.73 -4.34
CA PRO A 21 6.12 9.01 -5.25
C PRO A 21 5.63 7.58 -5.52
N GLU A 22 6.01 7.02 -6.67
CA GLU A 22 5.55 5.70 -7.12
C GLU A 22 5.78 4.61 -6.08
N GLU A 23 6.98 4.52 -5.52
CA GLU A 23 7.32 3.47 -4.56
C GLU A 23 6.51 3.60 -3.26
N VAL A 24 6.19 4.84 -2.85
CA VAL A 24 5.34 5.11 -1.67
C VAL A 24 3.90 4.72 -1.96
N ALA A 25 3.39 5.04 -3.15
CA ALA A 25 2.05 4.67 -3.58
C ALA A 25 1.86 3.14 -3.60
N HIS A 26 2.85 2.40 -4.11
CA HIS A 26 2.82 0.93 -4.08
C HIS A 26 2.88 0.38 -2.65
N ALA A 27 3.74 0.94 -1.79
CA ALA A 27 3.85 0.54 -0.39
C ALA A 27 2.55 0.78 0.39
N LEU A 28 1.92 1.94 0.22
CA LEU A 28 0.63 2.26 0.82
C LEU A 28 -0.49 1.36 0.32
N ALA A 29 -0.55 1.12 -1.00
CA ALA A 29 -1.52 0.21 -1.57
C ALA A 29 -1.39 -1.21 -0.98
N PHE A 30 -0.15 -1.69 -0.78
CA PHE A 30 0.10 -2.96 -0.11
C PHE A 30 -0.45 -2.96 1.32
N ILE A 31 -0.10 -1.96 2.14
CA ILE A 31 -0.55 -1.88 3.54
C ILE A 31 -2.08 -1.89 3.62
N ILE A 32 -2.75 -1.07 2.81
CA ILE A 32 -4.22 -0.98 2.77
C ILE A 32 -4.84 -2.32 2.34
N THR A 33 -4.31 -2.95 1.29
CA THR A 33 -4.82 -4.23 0.78
C THR A 33 -4.67 -5.34 1.82
N ALA A 34 -3.51 -5.40 2.48
CA ALA A 34 -3.25 -6.34 3.57
C ALA A 34 -4.20 -6.13 4.76
N GLN A 35 -4.48 -4.89 5.15
CA GLN A 35 -5.42 -4.57 6.24
C GLN A 35 -6.87 -4.94 5.92
N ARG A 36 -7.26 -4.82 4.65
CA ARG A 36 -8.57 -5.26 4.13
C ARG A 36 -8.72 -6.78 4.11
N GLY A 37 -7.64 -7.53 4.31
CA GLY A 37 -7.65 -9.00 4.21
C GLY A 37 -7.86 -9.48 2.78
N GLU A 38 -7.45 -8.66 1.81
CA GLU A 38 -7.58 -8.95 0.39
C GLU A 38 -6.37 -9.70 -0.16
N ASP A 39 -6.48 -10.17 -1.40
CA ASP A 39 -5.39 -10.87 -2.06
C ASP A 39 -4.18 -9.95 -2.27
N ILE A 40 -3.06 -10.33 -1.67
CA ILE A 40 -1.77 -9.65 -1.79
C ILE A 40 -0.80 -10.40 -2.73
N SER A 41 -1.23 -11.46 -3.41
CA SER A 41 -0.39 -12.32 -4.25
C SER A 41 0.35 -11.60 -5.37
N GLY A 42 -0.19 -10.48 -5.87
CA GLY A 42 0.44 -9.64 -6.88
C GLY A 42 1.46 -8.63 -6.33
N PHE A 43 1.75 -8.64 -5.03
CA PHE A 43 2.79 -7.80 -4.42
C PHE A 43 4.08 -8.58 -4.18
N GLU A 44 5.21 -7.90 -4.31
CA GLU A 44 6.53 -8.45 -4.04
C GLU A 44 7.40 -7.45 -3.25
N PRO A 45 8.24 -7.93 -2.31
CA PRO A 45 9.16 -7.07 -1.59
C PRO A 45 10.30 -6.62 -2.52
N THR A 46 10.69 -5.35 -2.42
CA THR A 46 11.81 -4.76 -3.16
C THR A 46 12.78 -4.08 -2.19
N ASN A 47 13.91 -3.60 -2.71
CA ASN A 47 14.85 -2.79 -1.91
C ASN A 47 14.19 -1.51 -1.37
N ASP A 48 13.24 -0.96 -2.12
CA ASP A 48 12.53 0.29 -1.81
C ASP A 48 11.21 0.08 -1.05
N GLY A 49 10.84 -1.16 -0.70
CA GLY A 49 9.63 -1.46 0.06
C GLY A 49 8.88 -2.68 -0.48
N VAL A 50 7.65 -2.47 -0.94
CA VAL A 50 6.81 -3.50 -1.58
C VAL A 50 6.21 -2.91 -2.84
N HIS A 51 6.25 -3.67 -3.93
CA HIS A 51 5.78 -3.26 -5.25
C HIS A 51 4.68 -4.19 -5.77
N TYR A 52 3.71 -3.65 -6.51
CA TYR A 52 2.66 -4.46 -7.12
C TYR A 52 3.10 -4.86 -8.54
N VAL A 53 3.47 -6.11 -8.74
CA VAL A 53 4.03 -6.61 -10.01
C VAL A 53 2.97 -6.76 -11.09
N ASP A 54 1.72 -6.99 -10.69
CA ASP A 54 0.57 -7.08 -11.60
C ASP A 54 0.01 -5.71 -12.02
N TYR A 55 0.70 -4.62 -11.70
CA TYR A 55 0.27 -3.27 -12.02
C TYR A 55 0.01 -3.05 -13.51
N ILE A 56 -1.18 -2.54 -13.85
CA ILE A 56 -1.57 -2.26 -15.24
C ILE A 56 -1.17 -0.83 -15.58
N ARG A 57 -0.07 -0.68 -16.34
CA ARG A 57 0.36 0.62 -16.87
C ARG A 57 -0.70 1.19 -17.83
N ASN A 58 -0.88 2.51 -17.82
CA ASN A 58 -1.84 3.24 -18.65
C ASN A 58 -3.32 2.93 -18.36
N PHE A 59 -3.62 2.45 -17.17
CA PHE A 59 -5.00 2.31 -16.70
C PHE A 59 -5.54 3.67 -16.20
N ASP A 60 -6.31 4.37 -17.02
CA ASP A 60 -6.80 5.74 -16.72
C ASP A 60 -8.04 5.77 -15.80
N HIS A 61 -8.53 4.61 -15.38
CA HIS A 61 -9.66 4.53 -14.46
C HIS A 61 -9.18 4.64 -13.00
N SER A 62 -9.05 5.87 -12.51
CA SER A 62 -9.07 6.12 -11.07
C SER A 62 -10.51 6.44 -10.64
N SER A 63 -11.27 5.44 -10.18
CA SER A 63 -12.57 5.75 -9.56
C SER A 63 -12.32 6.50 -8.26
N ARG A 64 -12.93 7.68 -8.09
CA ARG A 64 -12.80 8.49 -6.86
C ARG A 64 -13.15 7.71 -5.60
N ASP A 65 -14.04 6.73 -5.71
CA ASP A 65 -14.46 5.87 -4.59
C ASP A 65 -13.34 4.93 -4.08
N GLN A 66 -12.28 4.74 -4.87
CA GLN A 66 -11.11 3.94 -4.50
C GLN A 66 -9.93 4.80 -4.04
N CYS A 67 -10.05 6.13 -4.14
CA CYS A 67 -9.05 7.05 -3.64
C CYS A 67 -9.12 7.13 -2.12
N VAL A 68 -8.06 6.67 -1.47
CA VAL A 68 -7.86 6.85 -0.04
C VAL A 68 -7.10 8.16 0.16
N ASN A 69 -7.75 9.16 0.75
CA ASN A 69 -7.06 10.36 1.19
C ASN A 69 -6.46 10.09 2.57
N VAL A 70 -5.14 9.87 2.63
CA VAL A 70 -4.43 9.61 3.88
C VAL A 70 -4.23 10.95 4.59
N ASN A 71 -5.12 11.27 5.53
CA ASN A 71 -5.09 12.53 6.31
C ASN A 71 -3.91 12.56 7.32
N ALA A 72 -2.68 12.58 6.82
CA ALA A 72 -1.47 12.76 7.60
C ALA A 72 -0.42 13.55 6.81
N ASP A 73 0.63 14.01 7.50
CA ASP A 73 1.71 14.77 6.87
C ASP A 73 2.37 13.94 5.75
N PRO A 74 2.49 14.46 4.51
CA PRO A 74 3.06 13.72 3.39
C PRO A 74 4.50 13.26 3.65
N THR A 75 5.32 14.08 4.32
CA THR A 75 6.71 13.75 4.65
C THR A 75 6.77 12.57 5.62
N PHE A 76 5.89 12.57 6.63
CA PHE A 76 5.73 11.44 7.54
C PHE A 76 5.36 10.15 6.78
N ILE A 77 4.39 10.23 5.86
CA ILE A 77 3.94 9.09 5.07
C ILE A 77 5.08 8.55 4.19
N GLU A 78 5.77 9.42 3.46
CA GLU A 78 6.87 9.02 2.57
C GLU A 78 8.01 8.32 3.32
N ASN A 79 8.37 8.84 4.50
CA ASN A 79 9.44 8.27 5.33
C ASN A 79 9.07 6.92 5.95
N THR A 80 7.78 6.68 6.21
CA THR A 80 7.32 5.56 7.05
C THR A 80 6.69 4.43 6.25
N ALA A 81 6.06 4.73 5.11
CA ALA A 81 5.30 3.75 4.33
C ALA A 81 6.17 2.59 3.81
N ARG A 82 7.37 2.90 3.31
CA ARG A 82 8.27 1.90 2.72
C ARG A 82 8.75 0.88 3.76
N SER A 83 9.20 1.35 4.93
CA SER A 83 9.65 0.46 6.01
C SER A 83 8.48 -0.35 6.57
N THR A 84 7.32 0.30 6.77
CA THR A 84 6.09 -0.35 7.25
C THR A 84 5.65 -1.46 6.32
N ALA A 85 5.56 -1.20 5.01
CA ALA A 85 5.15 -2.19 4.01
C ALA A 85 6.10 -3.40 4.02
N ARG A 86 7.41 -3.17 4.05
CA ARG A 86 8.40 -4.25 4.07
C ARG A 86 8.30 -5.08 5.36
N LYS A 87 8.18 -4.43 6.52
CA LYS A 87 8.01 -5.12 7.81
C LYS A 87 6.71 -5.93 7.85
N LEU A 88 5.63 -5.36 7.33
CA LEU A 88 4.34 -6.03 7.25
C LEU A 88 4.40 -7.26 6.33
N TRP A 89 5.11 -7.18 5.20
CA TRP A 89 5.37 -8.33 4.34
C TRP A 89 6.02 -9.49 5.11
N TYR A 90 7.14 -9.23 5.79
CA TYR A 90 7.84 -10.25 6.56
C TYR A 90 6.99 -10.81 7.72
N LYS A 91 6.23 -9.94 8.40
CA LYS A 91 5.28 -10.37 9.43
C LYS A 91 4.21 -11.31 8.88
N LEU A 92 3.67 -11.03 7.70
CA LEU A 92 2.70 -11.90 7.03
C LEU A 92 3.32 -13.22 6.55
N ALA A 93 4.62 -13.23 6.24
CA ALA A 93 5.38 -14.44 5.94
C ALA A 93 5.70 -15.30 7.18
N GLY A 94 5.38 -14.82 8.39
CA GLY A 94 5.57 -15.54 9.66
C GLY A 94 6.78 -15.09 10.48
N ASP A 95 7.51 -14.06 10.02
CA ASP A 95 8.66 -13.54 10.75
C ASP A 95 8.24 -12.70 11.96
N LYS A 96 9.08 -12.70 12.99
CA LYS A 96 8.94 -11.77 14.12
C LYS A 96 9.51 -10.41 13.73
N VAL A 97 8.63 -9.43 13.63
CA VAL A 97 8.99 -8.07 13.25
C VAL A 97 8.33 -7.08 14.21
N ASP A 98 9.14 -6.16 14.74
CA ASP A 98 8.67 -5.08 15.61
C ASP A 98 8.45 -3.80 14.78
N PHE A 99 7.28 -3.20 14.96
CA PHE A 99 6.97 -1.88 14.42
C PHE A 99 7.41 -0.81 15.41
N ASN A 100 7.97 0.29 14.91
CA ASN A 100 8.20 1.47 15.72
C ASN A 100 6.89 2.28 15.84
N ARG A 101 6.92 3.34 16.66
CA ARG A 101 5.75 4.18 16.91
C ARG A 101 5.16 4.79 15.64
N ASP A 102 6.00 5.31 14.75
CA ASP A 102 5.57 5.94 13.50
C ASP A 102 4.89 4.93 12.58
N GLU A 103 5.46 3.73 12.47
CA GLU A 103 4.90 2.64 11.67
C GLU A 103 3.56 2.13 12.24
N GLU A 104 3.46 2.00 13.56
CA GLU A 104 2.18 1.68 14.22
C GLU A 104 1.12 2.75 13.99
N ASP A 105 1.51 4.03 14.08
CA ASP A 105 0.59 5.13 13.87
C ASP A 105 0.13 5.20 12.41
N LEU A 106 1.02 4.94 11.44
CA LEU A 106 0.65 4.80 10.04
C LEU A 106 -0.34 3.65 9.82
N ILE A 107 -0.09 2.47 10.40
CA ILE A 107 -1.00 1.32 10.32
C ILE A 107 -2.38 1.72 10.86
N LYS A 108 -2.48 2.34 12.05
CA LYS A 108 -3.75 2.79 12.64
C LYS A 108 -4.48 3.82 11.79
N ILE A 109 -3.75 4.73 11.12
CA ILE A 109 -4.35 5.70 10.20
C ILE A 109 -4.99 4.96 9.03
N LEU A 110 -4.30 3.96 8.48
CA LEU A 110 -4.74 3.22 7.30
C LEU A 110 -5.83 2.18 7.62
N GLU A 111 -5.92 1.68 8.86
CA GLU A 111 -6.99 0.77 9.31
C GLU A 111 -8.40 1.35 9.12
N LYS A 112 -8.52 2.69 9.11
CA LYS A 112 -9.80 3.38 8.86
C LYS A 112 -10.37 3.13 7.47
N TYR A 113 -9.56 2.62 6.55
CA TYR A 113 -9.95 2.31 5.18
C TYR A 113 -10.13 0.81 4.94
N LYS A 114 -10.21 0.00 6.00
CA LYS A 114 -10.62 -1.41 5.95
C LYS A 114 -12.08 -1.54 5.50
#